data_AF-A0A2V8V537-F1
#
_entry.id   AF-A0A2V8V537-F1
#
_cell.length_a   1.000
_cell.length_b   1.000
_cell.length_c   1.000
_cell.angle_alpha   90.00
_cell.angle_beta   90.00
_cell.angle_gamma   90.00
#
_symmetry.space_group_name_H-M   'P 1'
#
loop_
_entity.id
_entity.type
_entity.pdbx_description
1 polymer ?
#
loop_
_entity_poly.entity_id
_entity_poly.type
_entity_poly.pdbx_seq_one_letter_code
_entity_poly.pdbx_strand_id
1 'polypeptide(L)'
;MRCLGAKAEDMRLMSITRPAMTGALLTLCVAVLLNPAAALAQRNAPPQNIVVDTTSSHAVSSFSPFRSLGAGIDRLRGGTTDKVMTPDFIQKIQSAGWQTVSYRQNTELFAEAWHWNPKGKWSNAKAKEGYFVGDAVPAEMIRHSWAAPLPHRGFSNGDGDGYSRLTDGDLNTYWKSNPYLTQPFTGERDHPQWVTLDLGSKLEINAIRIAWAAPYATKYRVQYWTGERDPFNAPANGIWQTFPLGTVNNGKGGTVTLRLASWMTPARYLRVWMTVSSGTCDTHGSEDRRNCLGFAISELYAGTLSGNGDFHDISKHVPNRQQSITQCSSVDPWHAETDMTQASGDQVGFDLFYTSGMTRGLPAMIPVALLYSTPEDAA
;
A
#
# COMPACT_ATOMS: atom_id res chain seq x y z
N MET A 1 7.49 -21.18 11.88
CA MET A 1 8.48 -20.43 12.67
C MET A 1 8.21 -18.95 12.48
N ARG A 2 7.64 -18.28 13.48
CA ARG A 2 7.62 -16.81 13.57
C ARG A 2 8.87 -16.42 14.36
N CYS A 3 9.83 -15.76 13.73
CA CYS A 3 10.98 -15.19 14.44
C CYS A 3 10.55 -13.85 15.05
N LEU A 4 10.32 -13.87 16.36
CA LEU A 4 10.28 -12.68 17.21
C LEU A 4 11.74 -12.28 17.50
N GLY A 5 12.14 -11.10 17.05
CA GLY A 5 13.43 -10.51 17.42
C GLY A 5 13.37 -10.03 18.88
N ALA A 6 14.18 -10.64 19.74
CA ALA A 6 14.40 -10.14 21.09
C ALA A 6 15.53 -9.10 21.08
N LYS A 7 15.25 -7.90 21.63
CA LYS A 7 16.26 -6.93 22.03
C LYS A 7 16.81 -7.34 23.39
N ALA A 8 18.13 -7.33 23.54
CA ALA A 8 18.80 -7.42 24.82
C ALA A 8 18.94 -6.00 25.41
N GLU A 9 18.41 -5.78 26.61
CA GLU A 9 18.76 -4.63 27.44
C GLU A 9 19.07 -5.12 28.87
N ASP A 10 20.11 -4.51 29.43
CA ASP A 10 20.79 -4.85 30.68
C ASP A 10 19.87 -4.83 31.92
N MET A 11 19.97 -5.89 32.71
CA MET A 11 19.29 -6.01 34.00
C MET A 11 20.21 -5.48 35.11
N ARG A 12 19.96 -4.24 35.57
CA ARG A 12 20.41 -3.76 36.90
C ARG A 12 19.24 -3.83 37.89
N LEU A 13 19.44 -4.62 38.95
CA LEU A 13 18.56 -4.64 40.12
C LEU A 13 18.61 -3.28 40.84
N MET A 14 17.47 -2.61 40.96
CA MET A 14 17.23 -1.61 42.01
C MET A 14 15.87 -1.88 42.65
N SER A 15 15.91 -2.33 43.90
CA SER A 15 14.78 -2.46 44.81
C SER A 15 14.31 -1.08 45.26
N ILE A 16 13.05 -0.71 45.02
CA ILE A 16 12.41 0.39 45.73
C ILE A 16 11.00 -0.02 46.16
N THR A 17 10.78 0.18 47.46
CA THR A 17 9.61 -0.02 48.29
C THR A 17 8.41 0.83 47.84
N ARG A 18 7.19 0.28 47.97
CA ARG A 18 5.93 1.02 47.80
C ARG A 18 5.64 1.92 48.99
N PRO A 19 4.96 3.05 48.76
CA PRO A 19 3.79 3.38 49.55
C PRO A 19 2.54 3.61 48.69
N ALA A 20 1.43 3.75 49.39
CA ALA A 20 0.08 3.36 49.00
C ALA A 20 -0.82 4.51 48.50
N MET A 21 -1.88 4.10 47.78
CA MET A 21 -3.23 4.73 47.66
C MET A 21 -3.26 6.15 47.06
N THR A 22 -4.19 6.55 46.19
CA THR A 22 -5.65 6.30 46.08
C THR A 22 -6.13 6.66 44.65
N GLY A 23 -7.34 6.22 44.29
CA GLY A 23 -7.93 6.26 42.93
C GLY A 23 -8.22 7.65 42.35
N ALA A 24 -8.83 7.80 41.18
CA ALA A 24 -9.49 6.87 40.26
C ALA A 24 -9.53 7.54 38.88
N LEU A 25 -9.42 6.77 37.79
CA LEU A 25 -10.13 6.94 36.51
C LEU A 25 -9.48 6.00 35.48
N LEU A 26 -10.23 5.01 34.99
CA LEU A 26 -10.40 4.70 33.56
C LEU A 26 -11.14 3.38 33.43
N THR A 27 -12.47 3.48 33.28
CA THR A 27 -13.33 2.40 32.82
C THR A 27 -13.87 2.82 31.47
N LEU A 28 -13.34 2.27 30.38
CA LEU A 28 -14.11 1.66 29.29
C LEU A 28 -13.15 1.16 28.20
N CYS A 29 -12.73 -0.10 28.31
CA CYS A 29 -12.26 -0.92 27.19
C CYS A 29 -12.27 -2.40 27.59
N VAL A 30 -13.39 -2.91 28.08
CA VAL A 30 -13.58 -4.37 28.23
C VAL A 30 -15.05 -4.68 27.96
N ALA A 31 -15.39 -4.91 26.68
CA ALA A 31 -16.66 -5.54 26.32
C ALA A 31 -16.60 -6.20 24.92
N VAL A 32 -15.63 -7.09 24.69
CA VAL A 32 -15.83 -8.24 23.77
C VAL A 32 -15.12 -9.44 24.37
N LEU A 33 -15.62 -9.98 25.49
CA LEU A 33 -15.36 -11.35 25.91
C LEU A 33 -16.57 -11.87 26.72
N LEU A 34 -17.76 -11.84 26.11
CA LEU A 34 -18.89 -12.66 26.56
C LEU A 34 -19.07 -13.83 25.58
N ASN A 35 -18.01 -14.62 25.47
CA ASN A 35 -18.16 -16.06 25.30
C ASN A 35 -16.97 -16.74 26.01
N PRO A 36 -17.07 -17.01 27.33
CA PRO A 36 -15.96 -17.58 28.10
C PRO A 36 -15.56 -19.00 27.61
N ALA A 37 -16.36 -19.62 26.74
CA ALA A 37 -16.06 -20.94 26.17
C ALA A 37 -14.87 -20.92 25.20
N ALA A 38 -14.60 -19.83 24.46
CA ALA A 38 -13.50 -19.80 23.49
C ALA A 38 -12.12 -19.54 24.12
N ALA A 39 -12.07 -18.75 25.20
CA ALA A 39 -10.81 -18.45 25.91
C ALA A 39 -10.38 -19.57 26.89
N LEU A 40 -11.32 -20.40 27.35
CA LEU A 40 -11.01 -21.58 28.16
C LEU A 40 -10.57 -22.80 27.33
N ALA A 41 -10.92 -22.86 26.04
CA ALA A 41 -10.49 -23.95 25.16
C ALA A 41 -8.98 -23.93 24.82
N GLN A 42 -8.30 -22.78 24.96
CA GLN A 42 -6.85 -22.68 24.72
C GLN A 42 -6.00 -22.75 26.01
N ARG A 43 -6.59 -22.69 27.20
CA ARG A 43 -5.85 -22.77 28.48
C ARG A 43 -5.57 -24.19 28.97
N ASN A 44 -6.20 -25.20 28.36
CA ASN A 44 -6.01 -26.62 28.70
C ASN A 44 -5.16 -27.39 27.68
N ALA A 45 -4.49 -26.71 26.73
CA ALA A 45 -3.43 -27.37 25.99
C ALA A 45 -2.25 -27.59 26.97
N PRO A 46 -1.81 -28.84 27.24
CA PRO A 46 -0.58 -29.05 27.99
C PRO A 46 0.54 -28.28 27.30
N PRO A 47 1.55 -27.77 28.04
CA PRO A 47 2.68 -27.08 27.44
C PRO A 47 3.19 -27.92 26.28
N GLN A 48 3.12 -27.38 25.06
CA GLN A 48 3.69 -28.07 23.90
C GLN A 48 5.20 -28.05 24.08
N ASN A 49 5.73 -29.15 24.60
CA ASN A 49 7.16 -29.37 24.65
C ASN A 49 7.66 -29.46 23.20
N ILE A 50 8.35 -28.42 22.73
CA ILE A 50 9.15 -28.51 21.52
C ILE A 50 10.39 -29.30 21.90
N VAL A 51 10.36 -30.61 21.62
CA VAL A 51 11.55 -31.46 21.72
C VAL A 51 12.33 -31.31 20.42
N VAL A 52 13.47 -30.62 20.48
CA VAL A 52 14.42 -30.57 19.37
C VAL A 52 15.32 -31.79 19.49
N ASP A 53 15.04 -32.83 18.70
CA ASP A 53 15.88 -34.01 18.61
C ASP A 53 17.10 -33.72 17.73
N THR A 54 18.28 -33.67 18.33
CA THR A 54 19.55 -33.43 17.64
C THR A 54 20.30 -34.72 17.31
N THR A 55 19.69 -35.88 17.56
CA THR A 55 20.28 -37.19 17.24
C THR A 55 20.38 -37.34 15.72
N SER A 56 21.60 -37.44 15.19
CA SER A 56 21.84 -37.46 13.74
C SER A 56 21.12 -38.58 13.00
N SER A 57 20.90 -39.73 13.63
CA SER A 57 20.14 -40.85 13.08
C SER A 57 18.63 -40.62 12.96
N HIS A 58 18.09 -39.60 13.63
CA HIS A 58 16.69 -39.20 13.55
C HIS A 58 16.45 -38.03 12.58
N ALA A 59 17.48 -37.62 11.83
CA ALA A 59 17.36 -36.57 10.82
C ALA A 59 16.39 -37.02 9.71
N VAL A 60 15.22 -36.38 9.65
CA VAL A 60 14.22 -36.64 8.60
C VAL A 60 14.49 -35.86 7.30
N SER A 61 15.32 -34.83 7.38
CA SER A 61 15.73 -34.01 6.24
C SER A 61 17.02 -33.26 6.56
N SER A 62 17.75 -32.85 5.52
CA SER A 62 18.99 -32.08 5.64
C SER A 62 19.01 -30.97 4.60
N PHE A 63 19.56 -29.82 4.95
CA PHE A 63 19.86 -28.75 4.02
C PHE A 63 21.26 -28.21 4.32
N SER A 64 21.85 -27.50 3.35
CA SER A 64 23.11 -26.80 3.56
C SER A 64 22.79 -25.37 4.01
N PRO A 65 23.10 -24.97 5.27
CA PRO A 65 22.86 -23.60 5.71
C PRO A 65 23.53 -22.56 4.80
N PHE A 66 24.72 -22.89 4.28
CA PHE A 66 25.45 -22.08 3.31
C PHE A 66 24.71 -21.88 1.97
N ARG A 67 23.82 -22.80 1.56
CA ARG A 67 23.06 -22.64 0.30
C ARG A 67 21.63 -22.17 0.53
N SER A 68 21.12 -22.31 1.74
CA SER A 68 19.70 -22.09 2.04
C SER A 68 19.43 -20.85 2.87
N LEU A 69 20.45 -20.27 3.52
CA LEU A 69 20.29 -19.12 4.40
C LEU A 69 20.97 -17.88 3.83
N GLY A 70 20.17 -16.84 3.61
CA GLY A 70 20.61 -15.51 3.17
C GLY A 70 20.24 -14.42 4.16
N ALA A 71 20.59 -13.18 3.82
CA ALA A 71 20.16 -12.00 4.56
C ALA A 71 19.32 -11.08 3.67
N GLY A 72 18.51 -10.22 4.28
CA GLY A 72 17.78 -9.16 3.58
C GLY A 72 18.30 -7.80 4.03
N ILE A 73 18.57 -6.90 3.09
CA ILE A 73 18.70 -5.48 3.39
C ILE A 73 17.35 -4.81 3.08
N ASP A 74 16.78 -4.19 4.10
CA ASP A 74 15.49 -3.51 4.04
C ASP A 74 15.73 -2.00 4.02
N ARG A 75 14.68 -1.23 3.72
CA ARG A 75 14.65 0.21 3.89
C ARG A 75 15.08 0.58 5.31
N LEU A 76 16.03 1.50 5.39
CA LEU A 76 16.55 1.98 6.67
C LEU A 76 15.87 3.30 7.05
N ARG A 77 15.70 3.54 8.35
CA ARG A 77 15.26 4.86 8.82
C ARG A 77 16.32 5.91 8.47
N GLY A 78 15.88 7.15 8.21
CA GLY A 78 16.79 8.26 7.89
C GLY A 78 17.99 8.36 8.84
N GLY A 79 19.19 8.50 8.28
CA GLY A 79 20.45 8.57 9.02
C GLY A 79 20.95 7.25 9.64
N THR A 80 20.31 6.12 9.37
CA THR A 80 20.77 4.80 9.84
C THR A 80 21.83 4.20 8.92
N THR A 81 21.71 4.40 7.60
CA THR A 81 22.62 3.87 6.58
C THR A 81 24.09 4.18 6.90
N ASP A 82 24.40 5.43 7.24
CA ASP A 82 25.79 5.84 7.54
C ASP A 82 26.37 5.20 8.80
N LYS A 83 25.52 4.66 9.68
CA LYS A 83 25.95 3.97 10.91
C LYS A 83 26.17 2.49 10.67
N VAL A 84 25.34 1.87 9.81
CA VAL A 84 25.32 0.41 9.61
C VAL A 84 26.07 -0.07 8.38
N MET A 85 26.35 0.82 7.43
CA MET A 85 27.14 0.51 6.22
C MET A 85 28.64 0.83 6.40
N THR A 86 29.11 0.98 7.64
CA THR A 86 30.54 1.15 7.95
C THR A 86 31.28 -0.18 7.85
N PRO A 87 32.58 -0.21 7.50
CA PRO A 87 33.35 -1.45 7.41
C PRO A 87 33.26 -2.33 8.67
N ASP A 88 33.40 -1.73 9.85
CA ASP A 88 33.33 -2.43 11.14
C ASP A 88 31.95 -3.05 11.40
N PHE A 89 30.86 -2.37 10.99
CA PHE A 89 29.51 -2.88 11.17
C PHE A 89 29.22 -4.01 10.17
N ILE A 90 29.61 -3.83 8.91
CA ILE A 90 29.48 -4.86 7.87
C ILE A 90 30.25 -6.12 8.26
N GLN A 91 31.46 -6.00 8.81
CA GLN A 91 32.24 -7.15 9.29
C GLN A 91 31.49 -7.91 10.41
N LYS A 92 30.80 -7.20 11.31
CA LYS A 92 29.95 -7.81 12.35
C LYS A 92 28.73 -8.50 11.76
N ILE A 93 28.09 -7.95 10.73
CA ILE A 93 26.98 -8.65 10.06
C ILE A 93 27.49 -9.92 9.37
N GLN A 94 28.62 -9.83 8.67
CA GLN A 94 29.21 -10.94 7.93
C GLN A 94 29.66 -12.09 8.85
N SER A 95 30.06 -11.82 10.09
CA SER A 95 30.44 -12.85 11.07
C SER A 95 29.28 -13.77 11.45
N ALA A 96 28.02 -13.36 11.22
CA ALA A 96 26.85 -14.20 11.39
C ALA A 96 26.73 -15.32 10.34
N GLY A 97 27.52 -15.29 9.26
CA GLY A 97 27.65 -16.39 8.30
C GLY A 97 26.56 -16.48 7.23
N TRP A 98 25.64 -15.51 7.16
CA TRP A 98 24.64 -15.40 6.09
C TRP A 98 25.30 -15.24 4.71
N GLN A 99 24.66 -15.77 3.67
CA GLN A 99 25.22 -15.85 2.33
C GLN A 99 24.61 -14.78 1.42
N THR A 100 23.96 -15.16 0.33
CA THR A 100 23.37 -14.22 -0.63
C THR A 100 22.46 -13.21 0.07
N VAL A 101 22.59 -11.95 -0.33
CA VAL A 101 21.77 -10.86 0.19
C VAL A 101 20.66 -10.55 -0.79
N SER A 102 19.44 -10.42 -0.29
CA SER A 102 18.32 -9.83 -1.04
C SER A 102 18.23 -8.36 -0.69
N TYR A 103 18.14 -7.51 -1.71
CA TYR A 103 17.66 -6.15 -1.55
C TYR A 103 16.13 -6.20 -1.45
N ARG A 104 15.53 -5.40 -0.58
CA ARG A 104 14.09 -5.29 -0.47
C ARG A 104 13.68 -3.84 -0.75
N GLN A 105 12.97 -3.65 -1.85
CA GLN A 105 12.17 -2.46 -2.07
C GLN A 105 10.89 -2.58 -1.25
N ASN A 106 10.43 -1.44 -0.73
CA ASN A 106 9.18 -1.36 0.03
C ASN A 106 8.22 -0.33 -0.60
N THR A 107 8.50 0.16 -1.80
CA THR A 107 7.67 1.18 -2.46
C THR A 107 6.22 0.75 -2.57
N GLU A 108 5.97 -0.55 -2.75
CA GLU A 108 4.65 -1.16 -2.82
C GLU A 108 3.87 -1.14 -1.51
N LEU A 109 4.57 -1.13 -0.37
CA LEU A 109 3.95 -1.06 0.96
C LEU A 109 3.60 0.38 1.35
N PHE A 110 4.29 1.36 0.76
CA PHE A 110 4.15 2.78 1.07
C PHE A 110 3.35 3.57 0.01
N ALA A 111 3.15 2.98 -1.18
CA ALA A 111 2.65 3.63 -2.40
C ALA A 111 3.53 4.83 -2.80
N GLU A 112 4.78 4.51 -3.15
CA GLU A 112 5.82 5.47 -3.53
C GLU A 112 6.43 5.10 -4.88
N ALA A 113 6.84 6.08 -5.67
CA ALA A 113 7.78 5.89 -6.77
C ALA A 113 9.21 5.85 -6.21
N TRP A 114 10.09 5.08 -6.86
CA TRP A 114 11.50 5.03 -6.50
C TRP A 114 12.35 4.79 -7.73
N HIS A 115 13.50 5.45 -7.74
CA HIS A 115 14.46 5.39 -8.83
C HIS A 115 15.82 5.00 -8.25
N TRP A 116 16.37 3.90 -8.75
CA TRP A 116 17.69 3.45 -8.30
C TRP A 116 18.76 4.48 -8.70
N ASN A 117 18.62 5.09 -9.89
CA ASN A 117 19.45 6.20 -10.36
C ASN A 117 18.66 7.51 -10.25
N PRO A 118 19.09 8.47 -9.41
CA PRO A 118 18.43 9.78 -9.32
C PRO A 118 18.71 10.68 -10.53
N LYS A 119 19.62 10.30 -11.43
CA LYS A 119 19.84 10.97 -12.72
C LYS A 119 19.01 10.29 -13.79
N GLY A 120 18.36 11.11 -14.62
CA GLY A 120 17.43 10.62 -15.63
C GLY A 120 16.62 11.74 -16.25
N LYS A 121 15.49 11.37 -16.84
CA LYS A 121 14.62 12.27 -17.60
C LYS A 121 13.21 12.28 -17.03
N TRP A 122 12.71 13.49 -16.79
CA TRP A 122 11.31 13.76 -16.50
C TRP A 122 10.54 13.96 -17.79
N SER A 123 9.29 13.51 -17.82
CA SER A 123 8.41 13.83 -18.94
C SER A 123 8.04 15.32 -18.99
N ASN A 124 7.96 16.00 -17.85
CA ASN A 124 7.95 17.46 -17.76
C ASN A 124 9.28 17.98 -17.19
N ALA A 125 10.31 18.06 -18.05
CA ALA A 125 11.66 18.48 -17.65
C ALA A 125 11.74 19.90 -17.07
N LYS A 126 10.83 20.80 -17.46
CA LYS A 126 10.85 22.21 -17.01
C LYS A 126 10.44 22.33 -15.55
N ALA A 127 9.41 21.59 -15.14
CA ALA A 127 8.93 21.58 -13.75
C ALA A 127 9.57 20.47 -12.90
N LYS A 128 10.30 19.54 -13.53
CA LYS A 128 10.86 18.33 -12.90
C LYS A 128 9.80 17.49 -12.21
N GLU A 129 8.78 17.16 -12.98
CA GLU A 129 7.66 16.34 -12.55
C GLU A 129 7.19 15.44 -13.69
N GLY A 130 6.25 14.57 -13.37
CA GLY A 130 5.68 13.63 -14.30
C GLY A 130 6.26 12.25 -14.14
N TYR A 131 6.52 11.62 -15.29
CA TYR A 131 7.01 10.25 -15.35
C TYR A 131 8.53 10.28 -15.52
N PHE A 132 9.24 9.75 -14.54
CA PHE A 132 10.69 9.69 -14.53
C PHE A 132 11.20 8.38 -15.13
N VAL A 133 12.32 8.46 -15.85
CA VAL A 133 13.10 7.31 -16.32
C VAL A 133 14.55 7.55 -15.95
N GLY A 134 15.13 6.68 -15.11
CA GLY A 134 16.53 6.73 -14.72
C GLY A 134 17.48 6.45 -15.88
N ASP A 135 18.65 7.08 -15.86
CA ASP A 135 19.72 6.77 -16.81
C ASP A 135 20.32 5.40 -16.49
N ALA A 136 20.54 4.55 -17.50
CA ALA A 136 21.12 3.22 -17.31
C ALA A 136 22.59 3.25 -16.82
N VAL A 137 23.26 4.40 -16.95
CA VAL A 137 24.65 4.59 -16.54
C VAL A 137 24.69 5.46 -15.27
N PRO A 138 25.21 4.96 -14.14
CA PRO A 138 25.39 5.77 -12.94
C PRO A 138 26.46 6.84 -13.19
N ALA A 139 26.25 8.03 -12.64
CA ALA A 139 27.19 9.15 -12.77
C ALA A 139 28.07 9.30 -11.52
N GLU A 140 27.46 9.71 -10.41
CA GLU A 140 28.12 9.87 -9.11
C GLU A 140 27.78 8.69 -8.20
N MET A 141 28.60 8.45 -7.18
CA MET A 141 28.35 7.37 -6.22
C MET A 141 26.98 7.52 -5.55
N ILE A 142 26.09 6.56 -5.80
CA ILE A 142 24.75 6.51 -5.21
C ILE A 142 24.85 5.90 -3.82
N ARG A 143 24.96 6.76 -2.80
CA ARG A 143 25.03 6.34 -1.39
C ARG A 143 23.68 6.14 -0.75
N HIS A 144 22.74 7.01 -1.08
CA HIS A 144 21.37 7.03 -0.57
C HIS A 144 20.42 7.06 -1.76
N SER A 145 19.26 6.44 -1.60
CA SER A 145 18.19 6.53 -2.57
C SER A 145 16.86 6.71 -1.84
N TRP A 146 16.05 7.64 -2.34
CA TRP A 146 14.81 8.06 -1.71
C TRP A 146 13.64 7.75 -2.62
N ALA A 147 12.49 7.51 -2.00
CA ALA A 147 11.25 7.27 -2.69
C ALA A 147 10.35 8.52 -2.57
N ALA A 148 9.50 8.73 -3.56
CA ALA A 148 8.52 9.81 -3.63
C ALA A 148 7.12 9.26 -3.37
N PRO A 149 6.42 9.67 -2.30
CA PRO A 149 5.02 9.34 -2.09
C PRO A 149 4.17 9.74 -3.29
N LEU A 150 3.36 8.81 -3.79
CA LEU A 150 2.57 9.06 -4.99
C LEU A 150 1.41 10.02 -4.65
N PRO A 151 1.33 11.19 -5.29
CA PRO A 151 0.31 12.19 -5.00
C PRO A 151 -1.10 11.70 -5.34
N HIS A 152 -1.23 10.89 -6.40
CA HIS A 152 -2.50 10.37 -6.91
C HIS A 152 -2.93 9.02 -6.30
N ARG A 153 -2.52 8.74 -5.05
CA ARG A 153 -2.78 7.46 -4.37
C ARG A 153 -4.26 7.25 -3.99
N GLY A 154 -4.71 5.99 -4.05
CA GLY A 154 -6.09 5.58 -3.72
C GLY A 154 -6.19 4.61 -2.54
N PHE A 155 -5.10 4.36 -1.82
CA PHE A 155 -5.06 3.47 -0.65
C PHE A 155 -5.07 4.25 0.66
N SER A 156 -6.05 3.98 1.52
CA SER A 156 -6.13 4.62 2.86
C SER A 156 -5.08 4.08 3.83
N ASN A 157 -4.62 2.85 3.64
CA ASN A 157 -3.70 2.15 4.53
C ASN A 157 -2.44 1.66 3.78
N GLY A 158 -1.36 1.45 4.53
CA GLY A 158 -0.05 0.98 4.08
C GLY A 158 0.99 1.19 5.20
N ASP A 159 2.25 0.83 4.96
CA ASP A 159 3.30 0.90 5.98
C ASP A 159 3.77 2.34 6.30
N GLY A 160 3.48 3.31 5.41
CA GLY A 160 3.78 4.74 5.61
C GLY A 160 2.81 5.46 6.55
N ASP A 161 2.63 6.76 6.36
CA ASP A 161 1.62 7.61 7.02
C ASP A 161 0.61 8.24 6.02
N GLY A 162 0.86 8.06 4.71
CA GLY A 162 -0.01 8.53 3.64
C GLY A 162 -1.43 7.96 3.70
N TYR A 163 -2.32 8.62 2.97
CA TYR A 163 -3.76 8.44 2.98
C TYR A 163 -4.31 8.55 1.54
N SER A 164 -5.48 7.95 1.28
CA SER A 164 -6.14 7.98 -0.02
C SER A 164 -6.69 9.35 -0.38
N ARG A 165 -6.67 9.69 -1.67
CA ARG A 165 -7.37 10.87 -2.24
C ARG A 165 -8.86 10.64 -2.48
N LEU A 166 -9.36 9.42 -2.35
CA LEU A 166 -10.75 9.10 -2.68
C LEU A 166 -11.75 9.54 -1.61
N THR A 167 -11.29 9.79 -0.39
CA THR A 167 -12.12 10.12 0.78
C THR A 167 -11.43 11.16 1.69
N ASP A 168 -10.59 12.04 1.14
CA ASP A 168 -9.84 13.02 1.93
C ASP A 168 -10.57 14.36 2.16
N GLY A 169 -11.70 14.58 1.48
CA GLY A 169 -12.49 15.79 1.60
C GLY A 169 -12.00 16.96 0.75
N ASP A 170 -11.02 16.76 -0.14
CA ASP A 170 -10.48 17.79 -1.03
C ASP A 170 -10.68 17.44 -2.51
N LEU A 171 -11.66 18.09 -3.13
CA LEU A 171 -11.97 17.96 -4.55
C LEU A 171 -10.86 18.43 -5.51
N ASN A 172 -9.81 19.10 -5.00
CA ASN A 172 -8.64 19.49 -5.79
C ASN A 172 -7.58 18.40 -5.85
N THR A 173 -7.71 17.36 -5.04
CA THR A 173 -6.90 16.15 -5.15
C THR A 173 -7.67 15.07 -5.90
N TYR A 174 -6.97 14.02 -6.32
CA TYR A 174 -7.61 12.88 -6.96
C TYR A 174 -6.74 11.63 -6.88
N TRP A 175 -7.39 10.47 -6.84
CA TRP A 175 -6.74 9.22 -7.22
C TRP A 175 -6.71 9.11 -8.73
N LYS A 176 -5.63 8.52 -9.27
CA LYS A 176 -5.54 8.13 -10.68
C LYS A 176 -4.95 6.73 -10.82
N SER A 177 -5.54 5.91 -11.69
CA SER A 177 -5.05 4.57 -12.01
C SER A 177 -3.77 4.63 -12.84
N ASN A 178 -2.95 3.58 -12.78
CA ASN A 178 -1.70 3.50 -13.53
C ASN A 178 -1.94 3.54 -15.07
N PRO A 179 -1.45 4.56 -15.79
CA PRO A 179 -1.66 4.71 -17.23
C PRO A 179 -0.92 3.65 -18.06
N TYR A 180 0.13 3.02 -17.52
CA TYR A 180 0.87 1.95 -18.20
C TYR A 180 0.09 0.64 -18.31
N LEU A 181 -1.04 0.52 -17.61
CA LEU A 181 -1.97 -0.61 -17.76
C LEU A 181 -2.94 -0.41 -18.92
N THR A 182 -2.77 0.62 -19.75
CA THR A 182 -3.63 0.87 -20.90
C THR A 182 -3.05 0.29 -22.19
N GLN A 183 -3.94 0.01 -23.16
CA GLN A 183 -3.60 -0.63 -24.44
C GLN A 183 -2.37 -0.05 -25.16
N PRO A 184 -2.12 1.28 -25.18
CA PRO A 184 -0.92 1.81 -25.84
C PRO A 184 0.42 1.28 -25.27
N PHE A 185 0.43 0.79 -24.03
CA PHE A 185 1.61 0.25 -23.36
C PHE A 185 1.58 -1.27 -23.24
N THR A 186 0.42 -1.86 -22.98
CA THR A 186 0.28 -3.32 -22.81
C THR A 186 0.05 -4.06 -24.13
N GLY A 187 -0.46 -3.38 -25.15
CA GLY A 187 -0.98 -3.99 -26.38
C GLY A 187 -2.35 -4.66 -26.22
N GLU A 188 -2.84 -4.81 -24.99
CA GLU A 188 -4.06 -5.51 -24.63
C GLU A 188 -5.25 -4.55 -24.45
N ARG A 189 -6.44 -4.98 -24.87
CA ARG A 189 -7.69 -4.24 -24.63
C ARG A 189 -8.28 -4.67 -23.29
N ASP A 190 -9.25 -3.89 -22.81
CA ASP A 190 -10.08 -4.23 -21.65
C ASP A 190 -9.25 -4.47 -20.38
N HIS A 191 -8.63 -3.40 -19.88
CA HIS A 191 -8.02 -3.36 -18.54
C HIS A 191 -8.89 -2.58 -17.56
N PRO A 192 -10.00 -3.16 -17.05
CA PRO A 192 -10.79 -2.50 -16.04
C PRO A 192 -9.97 -2.11 -14.82
N GLN A 193 -10.25 -0.93 -14.31
CA GLN A 193 -9.71 -0.45 -13.04
C GLN A 193 -10.84 -0.38 -12.02
N TRP A 194 -10.50 -0.45 -10.75
CA TRP A 194 -11.49 -0.41 -9.70
C TRP A 194 -11.00 0.32 -8.47
N VAL A 195 -11.96 0.87 -7.74
CA VAL A 195 -11.80 1.41 -6.40
C VAL A 195 -12.87 0.81 -5.51
N THR A 196 -12.54 0.56 -4.25
CA THR A 196 -13.48 0.11 -3.24
C THR A 196 -13.57 1.08 -2.09
N LEU A 197 -14.75 1.15 -1.49
CA LEU A 197 -15.04 1.89 -0.27
C LEU A 197 -15.53 0.90 0.81
N ASP A 198 -14.88 0.88 1.96
CA ASP A 198 -15.32 0.14 3.15
C ASP A 198 -16.02 1.10 4.12
N LEU A 199 -17.30 0.85 4.38
CA LEU A 199 -18.15 1.58 5.32
C LEU A 199 -17.90 1.20 6.79
N GLY A 200 -16.97 0.27 7.05
CA GLY A 200 -16.60 -0.23 8.38
C GLY A 200 -17.58 -1.27 8.95
N SER A 201 -18.85 -1.19 8.58
CA SER A 201 -19.90 -2.15 8.94
C SER A 201 -20.95 -2.25 7.83
N LYS A 202 -21.89 -3.20 7.93
CA LYS A 202 -23.02 -3.27 7.01
C LYS A 202 -24.00 -2.13 7.32
N LEU A 203 -24.13 -1.20 6.40
CA LEU A 203 -25.03 -0.05 6.49
C LEU A 203 -26.05 -0.09 5.35
N GLU A 204 -27.25 0.42 5.61
CA GLU A 204 -28.30 0.54 4.61
C GLU A 204 -27.98 1.67 3.64
N ILE A 205 -27.79 1.33 2.36
CA ILE A 205 -27.49 2.30 1.30
C ILE A 205 -28.37 2.07 0.08
N ASN A 206 -28.59 3.12 -0.69
CA ASN A 206 -29.21 3.01 -2.01
C ASN A 206 -28.62 3.98 -3.03
N ALA A 207 -27.52 4.65 -2.69
CA ALA A 207 -26.91 5.66 -3.53
C ALA A 207 -25.39 5.77 -3.34
N ILE A 208 -24.75 6.27 -4.39
CA ILE A 208 -23.34 6.69 -4.39
C ILE A 208 -23.27 8.05 -5.08
N ARG A 209 -22.37 8.93 -4.63
CA ARG A 209 -21.96 10.11 -5.35
C ARG A 209 -20.48 9.96 -5.69
N ILE A 210 -20.12 10.33 -6.92
CA ILE A 210 -18.76 10.23 -7.44
C ILE A 210 -18.39 11.59 -8.00
N ALA A 211 -17.36 12.23 -7.43
CA ALA A 211 -16.72 13.39 -8.01
C ALA A 211 -15.60 12.90 -8.93
N TRP A 212 -15.85 12.90 -10.23
CA TRP A 212 -14.87 12.46 -11.22
C TRP A 212 -13.79 13.52 -11.45
N ALA A 213 -12.54 13.08 -11.49
CA ALA A 213 -11.44 13.82 -12.11
C ALA A 213 -11.26 13.35 -13.57
N ALA A 214 -10.42 14.04 -14.33
CA ALA A 214 -10.03 13.59 -15.66
C ALA A 214 -8.81 12.65 -15.57
N PRO A 215 -8.75 11.56 -16.36
CA PRO A 215 -9.83 10.99 -17.18
C PRO A 215 -10.91 10.29 -16.36
N TYR A 216 -12.19 10.50 -16.68
CA TYR A 216 -13.31 9.89 -15.96
C TYR A 216 -13.80 8.60 -16.66
N ALA A 217 -14.57 7.78 -15.96
CA ALA A 217 -15.16 6.59 -16.57
C ALA A 217 -16.44 6.93 -17.37
N THR A 218 -16.48 6.56 -18.64
CA THR A 218 -17.69 6.62 -19.49
C THR A 218 -18.52 5.34 -19.36
N LYS A 219 -17.90 4.19 -19.10
CA LYS A 219 -18.57 2.93 -18.75
C LYS A 219 -18.06 2.37 -17.44
N TYR A 220 -18.96 2.16 -16.48
CA TYR A 220 -18.63 1.59 -15.19
C TYR A 220 -19.84 0.90 -14.54
N ARG A 221 -19.56 0.08 -13.53
CA ARG A 221 -20.57 -0.56 -12.68
C ARG A 221 -20.28 -0.25 -11.23
N VAL A 222 -21.30 0.10 -10.48
CA VAL A 222 -21.25 0.18 -9.03
C VAL A 222 -21.75 -1.16 -8.48
N GLN A 223 -20.97 -1.73 -7.58
CA GLN A 223 -21.18 -3.07 -7.04
C GLN A 223 -21.06 -3.06 -5.53
N TYR A 224 -21.59 -4.09 -4.89
CA TYR A 224 -21.39 -4.37 -3.47
C TYR A 224 -20.86 -5.79 -3.29
N TRP A 225 -20.16 -6.01 -2.19
CA TRP A 225 -19.69 -7.32 -1.80
C TRP A 225 -20.77 -8.09 -1.03
N THR A 226 -21.03 -9.33 -1.43
CA THR A 226 -22.05 -10.19 -0.77
C THR A 226 -21.51 -11.02 0.39
N GLY A 227 -20.18 -11.13 0.54
CA GLY A 227 -19.56 -11.98 1.55
C GLY A 227 -19.49 -11.34 2.93
N GLU A 228 -19.48 -12.18 3.97
CA GLU A 228 -19.35 -11.73 5.36
C GLU A 228 -17.91 -11.32 5.74
N ARG A 229 -16.92 -11.91 5.07
CA ARG A 229 -15.49 -11.60 5.27
C ARG A 229 -15.00 -10.60 4.23
N ASP A 230 -13.93 -9.90 4.56
CA ASP A 230 -13.28 -8.93 3.69
C ASP A 230 -12.94 -9.52 2.30
N PRO A 231 -13.25 -8.80 1.20
CA PRO A 231 -13.08 -9.32 -0.16
C PRO A 231 -11.62 -9.54 -0.58
N PHE A 232 -10.65 -8.95 0.10
CA PHE A 232 -9.23 -9.03 -0.27
C PHE A 232 -8.50 -10.18 0.41
N ASN A 233 -8.84 -10.44 1.67
CA ASN A 233 -8.27 -11.55 2.43
C ASN A 233 -9.07 -12.85 2.29
N ALA A 234 -10.34 -12.77 1.89
CA ALA A 234 -11.24 -13.92 1.79
C ALA A 234 -12.13 -13.88 0.52
N PRO A 235 -11.55 -13.74 -0.69
CA PRO A 235 -12.30 -13.53 -1.94
C PRO A 235 -13.26 -14.67 -2.32
N ALA A 236 -13.11 -15.87 -1.74
CA ALA A 236 -14.02 -16.99 -1.99
C ALA A 236 -15.33 -16.91 -1.16
N ASN A 237 -15.45 -15.95 -0.23
CA ASN A 237 -16.60 -15.88 0.70
C ASN A 237 -17.80 -15.10 0.13
N GLY A 238 -17.71 -14.60 -1.10
CA GLY A 238 -18.76 -13.81 -1.71
C GLY A 238 -18.47 -13.50 -3.16
N ILE A 239 -19.28 -12.62 -3.73
CA ILE A 239 -19.10 -12.09 -5.08
C ILE A 239 -19.33 -10.58 -5.07
N TRP A 240 -18.74 -9.90 -6.05
CA TRP A 240 -19.07 -8.52 -6.36
C TRP A 240 -20.34 -8.49 -7.20
N GLN A 241 -21.45 -8.07 -6.59
CA GLN A 241 -22.75 -8.00 -7.25
C GLN A 241 -23.05 -6.57 -7.70
N THR A 242 -23.41 -6.39 -8.97
CA THR A 242 -23.84 -5.09 -9.48
C THR A 242 -25.20 -4.71 -8.92
N PHE A 243 -25.31 -3.49 -8.42
CA PHE A 243 -26.59 -2.93 -8.01
C PHE A 243 -27.56 -2.86 -9.20
N PRO A 244 -28.88 -3.03 -9.00
CA PRO A 244 -29.86 -3.03 -10.10
C PRO A 244 -29.80 -1.80 -11.01
N LEU A 245 -29.54 -0.63 -10.44
CA LEU A 245 -29.39 0.64 -11.17
C LEU A 245 -27.93 1.11 -11.23
N GLY A 246 -26.98 0.24 -10.89
CA GLY A 246 -25.56 0.56 -10.77
C GLY A 246 -24.76 0.50 -12.08
N THR A 247 -25.38 0.19 -13.22
CA THR A 247 -24.67 0.13 -14.52
C THR A 247 -24.77 1.46 -15.25
N VAL A 248 -23.63 2.05 -15.60
CA VAL A 248 -23.55 3.30 -16.37
C VAL A 248 -22.78 3.05 -17.67
N ASN A 249 -23.39 3.40 -18.80
CA ASN A 249 -22.83 3.17 -20.13
C ASN A 249 -22.40 4.44 -20.88
N ASN A 250 -22.81 5.63 -20.40
CA ASN A 250 -22.59 6.92 -21.06
C ASN A 250 -22.25 8.02 -20.03
N GLY A 251 -21.33 7.74 -19.11
CA GLY A 251 -20.85 8.68 -18.10
C GLY A 251 -20.28 9.97 -18.73
N LYS A 252 -20.46 11.11 -18.05
CA LYS A 252 -20.08 12.45 -18.52
C LYS A 252 -19.04 13.16 -17.65
N GLY A 253 -18.52 12.48 -16.63
CA GLY A 253 -17.62 13.09 -15.64
C GLY A 253 -18.35 14.03 -14.69
N GLY A 254 -17.61 14.96 -14.09
CA GLY A 254 -18.10 15.88 -13.06
C GLY A 254 -18.57 15.16 -11.80
N THR A 255 -19.35 15.84 -10.96
CA THR A 255 -19.96 15.23 -9.78
C THR A 255 -21.32 14.65 -10.12
N VAL A 256 -21.46 13.34 -9.97
CA VAL A 256 -22.71 12.62 -10.25
C VAL A 256 -23.22 11.94 -8.98
N THR A 257 -24.53 12.01 -8.75
CA THR A 257 -25.20 11.24 -7.70
C THR A 257 -26.08 10.19 -8.37
N LEU A 258 -25.87 8.92 -8.04
CA LEU A 258 -26.55 7.79 -8.65
C LEU A 258 -27.42 7.09 -7.60
N ARG A 259 -28.69 6.87 -7.95
CA ARG A 259 -29.52 5.88 -7.28
C ARG A 259 -29.08 4.49 -7.74
N LEU A 260 -28.76 3.61 -6.80
CA LEU A 260 -28.28 2.26 -7.03
C LEU A 260 -29.40 1.21 -6.97
N ALA A 261 -30.42 1.44 -6.15
CA ALA A 261 -31.61 0.60 -6.05
C ALA A 261 -32.84 1.44 -5.65
N SER A 262 -34.04 0.91 -5.89
CA SER A 262 -35.29 1.51 -5.39
C SER A 262 -35.57 1.17 -3.93
N TRP A 263 -34.77 0.30 -3.31
CA TRP A 263 -34.83 -0.09 -1.90
C TRP A 263 -33.47 0.15 -1.22
N MET A 264 -33.47 0.12 0.12
CA MET A 264 -32.22 0.13 0.90
C MET A 264 -31.57 -1.26 0.86
N THR A 265 -30.28 -1.28 0.56
CA THR A 265 -29.46 -2.49 0.48
C THR A 265 -28.41 -2.46 1.58
N PRO A 266 -28.36 -3.47 2.48
CA PRO A 266 -27.30 -3.56 3.47
C PRO A 266 -25.99 -3.93 2.77
N ALA A 267 -25.01 -3.03 2.81
CA ALA A 267 -23.68 -3.25 2.25
C ALA A 267 -22.59 -2.69 3.17
N ARG A 268 -21.44 -3.35 3.18
CA ARG A 268 -20.22 -2.82 3.83
C ARG A 268 -19.21 -2.32 2.81
N TYR A 269 -18.93 -3.14 1.79
CA TYR A 269 -17.98 -2.81 0.75
C TYR A 269 -18.70 -2.45 -0.54
N LEU A 270 -18.37 -1.30 -1.10
CA LEU A 270 -18.77 -0.90 -2.44
C LEU A 270 -17.56 -0.98 -3.37
N ARG A 271 -17.79 -1.23 -4.66
CA ARG A 271 -16.78 -1.16 -5.72
C ARG A 271 -17.31 -0.37 -6.90
N VAL A 272 -16.52 0.58 -7.38
CA VAL A 272 -16.72 1.20 -8.70
C VAL A 272 -15.78 0.50 -9.67
N TRP A 273 -16.35 -0.31 -10.56
CA TRP A 273 -15.63 -1.08 -11.58
C TRP A 273 -15.71 -0.36 -12.92
N MET A 274 -14.60 0.24 -13.35
CA MET A 274 -14.50 1.13 -14.51
C MET A 274 -13.89 0.40 -15.70
N THR A 275 -14.48 0.56 -16.88
CA THR A 275 -14.15 -0.28 -18.05
C THR A 275 -13.82 0.53 -19.31
N VAL A 276 -14.38 1.73 -19.46
CA VAL A 276 -14.06 2.62 -20.59
C VAL A 276 -13.79 4.02 -20.06
N SER A 277 -12.62 4.54 -20.39
CA SER A 277 -12.14 5.88 -20.00
C SER A 277 -12.66 6.95 -20.97
N SER A 278 -12.73 8.20 -20.51
CA SER A 278 -13.05 9.36 -21.34
C SER A 278 -11.88 9.78 -22.25
N GLY A 279 -10.65 9.41 -21.90
CA GLY A 279 -9.45 9.88 -22.60
C GLY A 279 -9.17 11.37 -22.43
N THR A 280 -9.84 12.05 -21.49
CA THR A 280 -9.61 13.48 -21.19
C THR A 280 -8.39 13.63 -20.29
N CYS A 281 -7.61 14.69 -20.49
CA CYS A 281 -6.38 14.92 -19.73
C CYS A 281 -6.64 15.52 -18.34
N ASP A 282 -5.83 15.11 -17.37
CA ASP A 282 -5.79 15.66 -16.02
C ASP A 282 -5.19 17.09 -15.96
N THR A 283 -4.94 17.58 -14.75
CA THR A 283 -4.42 18.92 -14.47
C THR A 283 -3.01 19.17 -15.00
N HIS A 284 -2.30 18.13 -15.42
CA HIS A 284 -0.90 18.20 -15.88
C HIS A 284 -0.78 18.42 -17.40
N GLY A 285 -1.90 18.69 -18.08
CA GLY A 285 -1.94 19.06 -19.49
C GLY A 285 -1.81 17.87 -20.45
N SER A 286 -1.90 18.16 -21.75
CA SER A 286 -1.96 17.15 -22.81
C SER A 286 -0.63 16.85 -23.50
N GLU A 287 0.47 17.46 -23.05
CA GLU A 287 1.79 17.27 -23.66
C GLU A 287 2.28 15.82 -23.48
N ASP A 288 2.04 15.25 -22.29
CA ASP A 288 2.25 13.84 -22.02
C ASP A 288 0.94 13.07 -22.14
N ARG A 289 0.88 12.11 -23.07
CA ARG A 289 -0.31 11.29 -23.29
C ARG A 289 -0.79 10.54 -22.04
N ARG A 290 0.12 10.21 -21.11
CA ARG A 290 -0.19 9.46 -19.88
C ARG A 290 -1.09 10.26 -18.92
N ASN A 291 -1.10 11.59 -19.04
CA ASN A 291 -2.02 12.47 -18.32
C ASN A 291 -3.49 12.27 -18.77
N CYS A 292 -3.71 11.69 -19.93
CA CYS A 292 -5.04 11.46 -20.52
C CYS A 292 -5.46 9.98 -20.48
N LEU A 293 -4.69 9.12 -19.82
CA LEU A 293 -4.89 7.67 -19.76
C LEU A 293 -5.29 7.21 -18.36
N GLY A 294 -6.00 6.06 -18.31
CA GLY A 294 -6.50 5.48 -17.07
C GLY A 294 -7.86 6.07 -16.64
N PHE A 295 -8.05 6.16 -15.33
CA PHE A 295 -9.25 6.68 -14.67
C PHE A 295 -8.85 7.49 -13.45
N ALA A 296 -9.60 8.54 -13.14
CA ALA A 296 -9.36 9.41 -12.00
C ALA A 296 -10.65 9.79 -11.28
N ILE A 297 -10.58 9.84 -9.95
CA ILE A 297 -11.71 10.19 -9.06
C ILE A 297 -11.17 11.14 -8.00
N SER A 298 -11.79 12.31 -7.89
CA SER A 298 -11.50 13.28 -6.82
C SER A 298 -12.10 12.83 -5.50
N GLU A 299 -13.32 12.30 -5.49
CA GLU A 299 -13.94 11.85 -4.24
C GLU A 299 -15.07 10.83 -4.45
N LEU A 300 -15.21 9.92 -3.49
CA LEU A 300 -16.29 8.93 -3.37
C LEU A 300 -17.12 9.17 -2.12
N TYR A 301 -18.44 9.22 -2.31
CA TYR A 301 -19.42 9.28 -1.23
C TYR A 301 -20.41 8.12 -1.40
N ALA A 302 -20.82 7.48 -0.32
CA ALA A 302 -21.87 6.47 -0.31
C ALA A 302 -22.92 6.82 0.73
N GLY A 303 -24.16 6.40 0.51
CA GLY A 303 -25.22 6.65 1.48
C GLY A 303 -26.61 6.45 0.92
N THR A 304 -27.51 7.35 1.32
CA THR A 304 -28.93 7.27 0.96
C THR A 304 -29.35 8.46 0.13
N LEU A 305 -30.20 8.20 -0.87
CA LEU A 305 -30.88 9.19 -1.67
C LEU A 305 -32.39 9.05 -1.42
N SER A 306 -32.97 10.07 -0.80
CA SER A 306 -34.40 10.14 -0.51
C SER A 306 -35.24 10.32 -1.78
N GLY A 307 -36.57 10.17 -1.65
CA GLY A 307 -37.49 10.34 -2.78
C GLY A 307 -37.54 11.76 -3.35
N ASN A 308 -37.23 12.77 -2.54
CA ASN A 308 -37.13 14.18 -2.96
C ASN A 308 -35.73 14.57 -3.50
N GLY A 309 -34.78 13.62 -3.57
CA GLY A 309 -33.47 13.85 -4.18
C GLY A 309 -32.37 14.31 -3.23
N ASP A 310 -32.63 14.34 -1.92
CA ASP A 310 -31.63 14.67 -0.91
C ASP A 310 -30.67 13.49 -0.70
N PHE A 311 -29.38 13.75 -0.86
CA PHE A 311 -28.34 12.75 -0.64
C PHE A 311 -27.74 12.93 0.75
N HIS A 312 -27.86 11.90 1.58
CA HIS A 312 -27.21 11.81 2.87
C HIS A 312 -26.01 10.86 2.77
N ASP A 313 -24.82 11.46 2.77
CA ASP A 313 -23.55 10.74 2.82
C ASP A 313 -23.30 10.15 4.21
N ILE A 314 -22.74 8.94 4.24
CA ILE A 314 -22.34 8.24 5.48
C ILE A 314 -20.84 7.93 5.50
N SER A 315 -20.11 8.38 4.48
CA SER A 315 -18.66 8.23 4.38
C SER A 315 -17.97 9.30 5.22
N LYS A 316 -16.70 9.06 5.59
CA LYS A 316 -15.90 10.00 6.35
C LYS A 316 -14.79 10.58 5.49
N HIS A 317 -14.77 11.91 5.41
CA HIS A 317 -13.90 12.70 4.55
C HIS A 317 -12.89 13.50 5.37
N VAL A 318 -11.65 13.04 5.44
CA VAL A 318 -10.57 13.74 6.16
C VAL A 318 -9.20 13.41 5.56
N PRO A 319 -8.24 14.36 5.50
CA PRO A 319 -6.94 14.15 4.86
C PRO A 319 -5.94 13.43 5.76
N ASN A 320 -6.33 12.26 6.26
CA ASN A 320 -5.53 11.38 7.10
C ASN A 320 -6.15 9.96 7.15
N ARG A 321 -5.56 9.07 7.94
CA ARG A 321 -5.99 7.67 8.07
C ARG A 321 -7.28 7.47 8.86
N GLN A 322 -7.91 8.54 9.33
CA GLN A 322 -9.22 8.44 9.96
C GLN A 322 -10.38 8.56 8.96
N GLN A 323 -10.11 8.71 7.65
CA GLN A 323 -11.10 8.66 6.57
C GLN A 323 -11.74 7.27 6.40
N SER A 324 -12.81 7.20 5.61
CA SER A 324 -13.33 5.91 5.14
C SER A 324 -12.25 5.13 4.39
N ILE A 325 -12.18 3.82 4.61
CA ILE A 325 -11.10 3.02 4.05
C ILE A 325 -11.37 2.79 2.56
N THR A 326 -10.39 3.08 1.73
CA THR A 326 -10.42 2.80 0.29
C THR A 326 -9.22 1.98 -0.14
N GLN A 327 -9.44 1.18 -1.18
CA GLN A 327 -8.42 0.42 -1.89
C GLN A 327 -8.65 0.60 -3.39
N CYS A 328 -7.58 0.50 -4.17
CA CYS A 328 -7.63 0.69 -5.61
C CYS A 328 -6.85 -0.39 -6.34
N SER A 329 -7.14 -0.57 -7.63
CA SER A 329 -6.48 -1.57 -8.47
C SER A 329 -5.04 -1.22 -8.83
N SER A 330 -4.72 0.07 -8.93
CA SER A 330 -3.40 0.58 -9.32
C SER A 330 -3.28 2.07 -9.00
N VAL A 331 -2.06 2.61 -9.05
CA VAL A 331 -1.77 4.02 -8.80
C VAL A 331 -0.87 4.56 -9.91
N ASP A 332 -1.17 5.77 -10.36
CA ASP A 332 -0.36 6.54 -11.30
C ASP A 332 1.03 6.85 -10.69
N PRO A 333 2.14 6.44 -11.35
CA PRO A 333 3.50 6.70 -10.85
C PRO A 333 3.98 8.14 -11.09
N TRP A 334 3.10 9.03 -11.58
CA TRP A 334 3.37 10.47 -11.70
C TRP A 334 3.77 11.05 -10.35
N HIS A 335 4.87 11.80 -10.30
CA HIS A 335 5.34 12.53 -9.11
C HIS A 335 6.27 13.68 -9.49
N ALA A 336 6.68 14.50 -8.54
CA ALA A 336 7.65 15.58 -8.70
C ALA A 336 8.97 15.30 -7.96
N GLU A 337 10.06 15.95 -8.37
CA GLU A 337 11.34 15.91 -7.64
C GLU A 337 11.18 16.34 -6.18
N THR A 338 10.25 17.26 -5.90
CA THR A 338 9.95 17.77 -4.55
C THR A 338 9.20 16.78 -3.67
N ASP A 339 8.62 15.72 -4.23
CA ASP A 339 7.92 14.69 -3.45
C ASP A 339 8.91 13.73 -2.78
N MET A 340 10.15 13.63 -3.28
CA MET A 340 11.18 12.80 -2.68
C MET A 340 11.52 13.28 -1.27
N THR A 341 11.48 12.37 -0.29
CA THR A 341 11.70 12.72 1.11
C THR A 341 12.60 11.73 1.82
N GLN A 342 13.54 12.27 2.61
CA GLN A 342 14.37 11.46 3.52
C GLN A 342 13.55 10.85 4.65
N ALA A 343 12.44 11.48 5.03
CA ALA A 343 11.59 11.05 6.14
C ALA A 343 10.93 9.70 5.87
N SER A 344 10.63 9.39 4.61
CA SER A 344 10.08 8.08 4.26
C SER A 344 11.08 6.95 4.56
N GLY A 345 12.38 7.24 4.59
CA GLY A 345 13.46 6.29 4.86
C GLY A 345 14.34 6.08 3.64
N ASP A 346 15.55 5.62 3.88
CA ASP A 346 16.64 5.45 2.92
C ASP A 346 16.64 4.03 2.36
N GLN A 347 16.42 3.94 1.05
CA GLN A 347 16.71 2.75 0.27
C GLN A 347 18.22 2.81 -0.03
N VAL A 348 19.00 1.93 0.60
CA VAL A 348 20.47 1.96 0.50
C VAL A 348 20.88 2.04 -0.96
N GLY A 349 21.66 3.07 -1.32
CA GLY A 349 22.05 3.30 -2.70
C GLY A 349 22.83 2.11 -3.26
N PHE A 350 22.60 1.76 -4.53
CA PHE A 350 23.16 0.55 -5.13
C PHE A 350 24.69 0.54 -5.13
N ASP A 351 25.33 1.69 -5.40
CA ASP A 351 26.79 1.76 -5.35
C ASP A 351 27.31 1.48 -3.94
N LEU A 352 26.72 2.08 -2.91
CA LEU A 352 27.10 1.79 -1.52
C LEU A 352 26.82 0.32 -1.15
N PHE A 353 25.68 -0.22 -1.58
CA PHE A 353 25.34 -1.63 -1.34
C PHE A 353 26.39 -2.58 -1.93
N TYR A 354 26.77 -2.40 -3.18
CA TYR A 354 27.75 -3.28 -3.85
C TYR A 354 29.20 -3.01 -3.44
N THR A 355 29.57 -1.77 -3.14
CA THR A 355 30.97 -1.42 -2.78
C THR A 355 31.28 -1.53 -1.28
N SER A 356 30.28 -1.55 -0.40
CA SER A 356 30.47 -1.71 1.06
C SER A 356 31.02 -3.07 1.48
N GLY A 357 31.01 -4.05 0.57
CA GLY A 357 31.31 -5.45 0.87
C GLY A 357 30.12 -6.24 1.41
N MET A 358 28.93 -5.63 1.55
CA MET A 358 27.74 -6.30 2.11
C MET A 358 27.43 -7.64 1.42
N THR A 359 27.57 -7.71 0.10
CA THR A 359 27.31 -8.90 -0.70
C THR A 359 28.41 -9.96 -0.63
N ARG A 360 29.58 -9.62 -0.09
CA ARG A 360 30.79 -10.48 -0.08
C ARG A 360 31.23 -10.92 -1.49
N GLY A 361 30.90 -10.13 -2.51
CA GLY A 361 31.15 -10.47 -3.91
C GLY A 361 30.22 -11.57 -4.47
N LEU A 362 29.20 -11.99 -3.71
CA LEU A 362 28.16 -12.90 -4.20
C LEU A 362 27.08 -12.12 -4.96
N PRO A 363 26.36 -12.76 -5.90
CA PRO A 363 25.18 -12.18 -6.52
C PRO A 363 24.12 -11.80 -5.47
N ALA A 364 23.43 -10.69 -5.71
CA ALA A 364 22.30 -10.23 -4.90
C ALA A 364 20.99 -10.39 -5.67
N MET A 365 19.90 -10.65 -4.96
CA MET A 365 18.56 -10.56 -5.55
C MET A 365 18.09 -9.10 -5.45
N ILE A 366 17.82 -8.48 -6.61
CA ILE A 366 17.35 -7.10 -6.70
C ILE A 366 15.90 -7.10 -7.18
N PRO A 367 14.96 -6.53 -6.42
CA PRO A 367 13.57 -6.40 -6.82
C PRO A 367 13.44 -5.27 -7.84
N VAL A 368 12.45 -5.42 -8.73
CA VAL A 368 12.09 -4.43 -9.73
C VAL A 368 10.70 -3.91 -9.40
N ALA A 369 10.54 -2.59 -9.30
CA ALA A 369 9.25 -1.96 -9.07
C ALA A 369 8.38 -2.03 -10.33
N LEU A 370 7.37 -2.91 -10.33
CA LEU A 370 6.47 -3.08 -11.47
C LEU A 370 5.17 -2.27 -11.38
N LEU A 371 4.68 -2.01 -10.17
CA LEU A 371 3.32 -1.46 -9.96
C LEU A 371 3.28 0.05 -9.69
N TYR A 372 4.38 0.61 -9.19
CA TYR A 372 4.48 1.98 -8.69
C TYR A 372 5.64 2.77 -9.33
N SER A 373 6.23 2.23 -10.39
CA SER A 373 7.27 2.92 -11.17
C SER A 373 6.92 2.90 -12.66
N THR A 374 7.76 3.54 -13.46
CA THR A 374 7.70 3.46 -14.92
C THR A 374 8.35 2.15 -15.39
N PRO A 375 7.78 1.44 -16.37
CA PRO A 375 8.37 0.20 -16.89
C PRO A 375 9.78 0.38 -17.46
N GLU A 376 10.09 1.56 -17.99
CA GLU A 376 11.41 1.86 -18.53
C GLU A 376 12.49 1.96 -17.44
N ASP A 377 12.12 2.29 -16.19
CA ASP A 377 13.04 2.40 -15.05
C ASP A 377 13.44 1.03 -14.47
N ALA A 378 12.80 -0.05 -14.96
CA ALA A 378 13.14 -1.44 -14.65
C ALA A 378 14.29 -2.01 -15.50
N ALA A 379 14.62 -1.36 -16.62
CA ALA A 379 15.66 -1.79 -17.56
C ALA A 379 17.04 -1.28 -17.13
#